data_AF-A0A2E7CGZ9-F1
#
_entry.id   AF-A0A2E7CGZ9-F1
#
_cell.length_a   1.000
_cell.length_b   1.000
_cell.length_c   1.000
_cell.angle_alpha   90.00
_cell.angle_beta   90.00
_cell.angle_gamma   90.00
#
_symmetry.space_group_name_H-M   'P 1'
#
loop_
_entity.id
_entity.type
_entity.pdbx_description
1 polymer ?
#
loop_
_entity_poly.entity_id
_entity_poly.type
_entity_poly.pdbx_seq_one_letter_code
_entity_poly.pdbx_strand_id
1 'polypeptide(L)'
;MPCAQYSDIAEAYGYCVYKHSGGFRTIDEIELFCSAAGSWEPECRHAWVSGRMQKQDFSTQELIKACGSNPDCTFELIDFRPDPDILVQADLCTRHVRKHIRDCVGHAVQRWWMQEPDEEEIARVLAQPTSVPDKFAYYIAALIQCDGVGSCSGEPYVTRLCLKNVKAFKKDPQSCPKREEKKLHNMKPSDMIPESLSGQKFTPKPPPKPKVQGVPHFRKNKNNGNSPQHSPAP
;
A
#
# COMPACT_ATOMS: atom_id res chain seq x y z
N MET A 1 12.66 26.28 -0.30
CA MET A 1 12.53 24.87 0.12
C MET A 1 13.73 24.54 1.02
N PRO A 2 13.56 23.95 2.21
CA PRO A 2 14.66 23.68 3.15
C PRO A 2 15.79 22.81 2.59
N CYS A 3 15.56 22.06 1.51
CA CYS A 3 16.56 21.17 0.92
C CYS A 3 17.60 21.86 0.02
N ALA A 4 17.44 23.15 -0.29
CA ALA A 4 18.35 23.87 -1.19
C ALA A 4 19.82 23.86 -0.71
N GLN A 5 20.06 23.75 0.60
CA GLN A 5 21.41 23.66 1.17
C GLN A 5 22.15 22.34 0.82
N TYR A 6 21.45 21.36 0.26
CA TYR A 6 22.02 20.07 -0.16
C TYR A 6 22.10 19.93 -1.68
N SER A 7 21.89 21.01 -2.44
CA SER A 7 21.77 20.95 -3.91
C SER A 7 23.00 20.39 -4.63
N ASP A 8 24.16 20.42 -3.99
CA ASP A 8 25.42 19.87 -4.47
C ASP A 8 25.61 18.37 -4.16
N ILE A 9 24.76 17.80 -3.30
CA ILE A 9 24.81 16.38 -2.88
C ILE A 9 23.47 15.72 -3.24
N ALA A 10 23.38 15.18 -4.46
CA ALA A 10 22.14 14.63 -5.03
C ALA A 10 21.38 13.66 -4.08
N GLU A 11 22.10 12.75 -3.44
CA GLU A 11 21.53 11.78 -2.49
C GLU A 11 20.90 12.47 -1.25
N ALA A 12 21.60 13.43 -0.65
CA ALA A 12 21.11 14.17 0.51
C ALA A 12 19.93 15.09 0.15
N TYR A 13 19.98 15.71 -1.04
CA TYR A 13 18.88 16.49 -1.59
C TYR A 13 17.62 15.63 -1.79
N GLY A 14 17.75 14.50 -2.49
CA GLY A 14 16.64 13.58 -2.76
C GLY A 14 15.99 13.05 -1.49
N TYR A 15 16.80 12.62 -0.52
CA TYR A 15 16.31 12.18 0.79
C TYR A 15 15.58 13.31 1.54
N CYS A 16 16.11 14.53 1.53
CA CYS A 16 15.47 15.69 2.15
C CYS A 16 14.09 15.96 1.51
N VAL A 17 14.01 15.96 0.17
CA VAL A 17 12.74 16.15 -0.56
C VAL A 17 11.74 15.06 -0.19
N TYR A 18 12.14 13.79 -0.20
CA TYR A 18 11.31 12.67 0.25
C TYR A 18 10.78 12.88 1.68
N LYS A 19 11.63 13.25 2.64
CA LYS A 19 11.22 13.48 4.04
C LYS A 19 10.23 14.63 4.22
N HIS A 20 10.28 15.63 3.34
CA HIS A 20 9.35 16.75 3.36
C HIS A 20 8.15 16.59 2.42
N SER A 21 8.06 15.48 1.68
CA SER A 21 7.02 15.24 0.68
C SER A 21 5.61 15.42 1.23
N GLY A 22 5.34 14.99 2.47
CA GLY A 22 4.02 15.15 3.10
C GLY A 22 3.49 16.59 3.13
N GLY A 23 4.37 17.59 3.11
CA GLY A 23 4.02 19.02 3.10
C GLY A 23 3.61 19.60 1.75
N PHE A 24 3.83 18.90 0.63
CA PHE A 24 3.42 19.37 -0.70
C PHE A 24 1.90 19.37 -0.83
N ARG A 25 1.30 20.44 -1.33
CA ARG A 25 -0.15 20.64 -1.35
C ARG A 25 -0.79 20.18 -2.65
N THR A 26 -0.05 20.23 -3.75
CA THR A 26 -0.56 20.00 -5.10
C THR A 26 0.22 18.89 -5.82
N ILE A 27 -0.38 18.33 -6.88
CA ILE A 27 0.30 17.37 -7.75
C ILE A 27 1.43 18.05 -8.54
N ASP A 28 1.28 19.33 -8.88
CA ASP A 28 2.33 20.07 -9.59
C ASP A 28 3.60 20.21 -8.74
N GLU A 29 3.46 20.41 -7.43
CA GLU A 29 4.60 20.40 -6.51
C GLU A 29 5.27 19.02 -6.45
N ILE A 30 4.49 17.93 -6.55
CA ILE A 30 5.05 16.58 -6.61
C ILE A 30 5.85 16.38 -7.89
N GLU A 31 5.29 16.79 -9.01
CA GLU A 31 5.97 16.67 -10.30
C GLU A 31 7.25 17.50 -10.35
N LEU A 32 7.24 18.70 -9.76
CA LEU A 32 8.42 19.54 -9.70
C LEU A 32 9.49 18.99 -8.74
N PHE A 33 9.10 18.63 -7.51
CA PHE A 33 10.06 18.33 -6.46
C PHE A 33 10.46 16.86 -6.44
N CYS A 34 9.52 15.92 -6.55
CA CYS A 34 9.88 14.49 -6.51
C CYS A 34 10.68 14.07 -7.75
N SER A 35 10.40 14.63 -8.94
CA SER A 35 11.22 14.36 -10.14
C SER A 35 12.67 14.85 -9.99
N ALA A 36 12.92 15.84 -9.13
CA ALA A 36 14.26 16.31 -8.80
C ALA A 36 14.95 15.48 -7.69
N ALA A 37 14.24 14.51 -7.08
CA ALA A 37 14.77 13.70 -5.98
C ALA A 37 15.67 12.53 -6.43
N GLY A 38 15.80 12.30 -7.74
CA GLY A 38 16.66 11.26 -8.29
C GLY A 38 16.21 9.85 -7.89
N SER A 39 17.11 9.08 -7.26
CA SER A 39 16.82 7.72 -6.77
C SER A 39 15.67 7.67 -5.76
N TRP A 40 15.38 8.77 -5.06
CA TRP A 40 14.32 8.88 -4.06
C TRP A 40 12.96 9.30 -4.63
N GLU A 41 12.86 9.52 -5.96
CA GLU A 41 11.59 9.90 -6.60
C GLU A 41 10.45 8.91 -6.29
N PRO A 42 10.62 7.58 -6.38
CA PRO A 42 9.55 6.62 -6.12
C PRO A 42 9.01 6.72 -4.68
N GLU A 43 9.89 6.82 -3.68
CA GLU A 43 9.53 6.94 -2.27
C GLU A 43 8.91 8.30 -1.95
N CYS A 44 9.40 9.36 -2.60
CA CYS A 44 8.83 10.71 -2.48
C CYS A 44 7.37 10.74 -2.94
N ARG A 45 7.09 10.21 -4.13
CA ARG A 45 5.74 10.13 -4.69
C ARG A 45 4.84 9.24 -3.84
N HIS A 46 5.34 8.06 -3.46
CA HIS A 46 4.60 7.10 -2.62
C HIS A 46 4.20 7.70 -1.28
N ALA A 47 5.15 8.29 -0.54
CA ALA A 47 4.87 8.88 0.77
C ALA A 47 3.81 10.00 0.70
N TRP A 48 3.84 10.82 -0.36
CA TRP A 48 2.83 11.85 -0.56
C TRP A 48 1.44 11.27 -0.84
N VAL A 49 1.34 10.26 -1.72
CA VAL A 49 0.07 9.59 -2.06
C VAL A 49 -0.50 8.88 -0.84
N SER A 50 0.29 8.11 -0.09
CA SER A 50 -0.17 7.41 1.13
C SER A 50 -0.76 8.39 2.16
N GLY A 51 -0.17 9.58 2.32
CA GLY A 51 -0.72 10.63 3.19
C GLY A 51 -2.06 11.25 2.73
N ARG A 52 -2.55 10.89 1.54
CA ARG A 52 -3.78 11.40 0.91
C ARG A 52 -4.79 10.32 0.57
N MET A 53 -4.47 9.04 0.74
CA MET A 53 -5.39 7.95 0.40
C MET A 53 -6.73 8.02 1.16
N GLN A 54 -6.79 8.60 2.36
CA GLN A 54 -8.06 8.80 3.08
C GLN A 54 -8.82 10.09 2.69
N LYS A 55 -8.13 11.08 2.12
CA LYS A 55 -8.70 12.42 1.87
C LYS A 55 -9.44 12.44 0.54
N GLN A 56 -10.65 12.99 0.52
CA GLN A 56 -11.45 13.09 -0.72
C GLN A 56 -11.04 14.26 -1.63
N ASP A 57 -9.99 15.00 -1.27
CA ASP A 57 -9.50 16.16 -2.03
C ASP A 57 -8.93 15.80 -3.41
N PHE A 58 -8.62 14.52 -3.65
CA PHE A 58 -8.09 14.01 -4.91
C PHE A 58 -8.85 12.75 -5.33
N SER A 59 -9.15 12.65 -6.62
CA SER A 59 -9.69 11.43 -7.23
C SER A 59 -8.64 10.31 -7.25
N THR A 60 -9.10 9.06 -7.36
CA THR A 60 -8.19 7.90 -7.51
C THR A 60 -7.30 8.03 -8.75
N GLN A 61 -7.82 8.57 -9.86
CA GLN A 61 -7.04 8.75 -11.10
C GLN A 61 -5.93 9.78 -10.96
N GLU A 62 -6.20 10.89 -10.27
CA GLU A 62 -5.19 11.91 -9.96
C GLU A 62 -4.07 11.34 -9.08
N LEU A 63 -4.43 10.53 -8.08
CA LEU A 63 -3.45 9.87 -7.21
C LEU A 63 -2.66 8.78 -7.94
N ILE A 64 -3.29 8.02 -8.85
CA ILE A 64 -2.58 7.05 -9.72
C ILE A 64 -1.54 7.79 -10.58
N LYS A 65 -1.91 8.95 -11.15
CA LYS A 65 -0.96 9.79 -11.91
C LYS A 65 0.18 10.28 -11.01
N ALA A 66 -0.12 10.70 -9.78
CA ALA A 66 0.89 11.17 -8.83
C ALA A 66 1.90 10.07 -8.43
N CYS A 67 1.48 8.80 -8.36
CA CYS A 67 2.38 7.66 -8.15
C CYS A 67 3.43 7.51 -9.26
N GLY A 68 3.19 8.06 -10.45
CA GLY A 68 4.11 7.95 -11.59
C GLY A 68 4.32 6.50 -12.02
N SER A 69 5.58 6.08 -12.10
CA SER A 69 5.96 4.71 -12.51
C SER A 69 6.10 3.73 -11.35
N ASN A 70 5.87 4.15 -10.10
CA ASN A 70 6.02 3.31 -8.91
C ASN A 70 4.84 2.32 -8.78
N PRO A 71 5.04 1.01 -9.03
CA PRO A 71 3.97 0.02 -9.00
C PRO A 71 3.47 -0.29 -7.59
N ASP A 72 4.30 -0.07 -6.56
CA ASP A 72 3.93 -0.36 -5.17
C ASP A 72 2.98 0.72 -4.66
N CYS A 73 3.23 1.98 -5.05
CA CYS A 73 2.32 3.10 -4.81
C CYS A 73 0.95 2.90 -5.48
N THR A 74 0.92 2.51 -6.76
CA THR A 74 -0.35 2.28 -7.47
C THR A 74 -1.11 1.07 -6.92
N PHE A 75 -0.40 -0.01 -6.57
CA PHE A 75 -0.98 -1.17 -5.91
C PHE A 75 -1.66 -0.79 -4.59
N GLU A 76 -0.92 -0.16 -3.67
CA GLU A 76 -1.45 0.23 -2.36
C GLU A 76 -2.64 1.18 -2.50
N LEU A 77 -2.57 2.15 -3.42
CA LEU A 77 -3.67 3.07 -3.67
C LEU A 77 -4.94 2.37 -4.15
N ILE A 78 -4.82 1.51 -5.17
CA ILE A 78 -5.95 0.79 -5.78
C ILE A 78 -6.53 -0.20 -4.77
N ASP A 79 -5.68 -0.82 -3.95
CA ASP A 79 -6.13 -1.71 -2.88
C ASP A 79 -6.77 -0.93 -1.72
N PHE A 80 -6.32 0.28 -1.41
CA PHE A 80 -6.91 1.12 -0.36
C PHE A 80 -8.25 1.74 -0.78
N ARG A 81 -8.40 2.13 -2.05
CA ARG A 81 -9.61 2.74 -2.62
C ARG A 81 -10.26 1.82 -3.65
N PRO A 82 -10.84 0.68 -3.24
CA PRO A 82 -11.45 -0.24 -4.18
C PRO A 82 -12.65 0.42 -4.88
N ASP A 83 -12.74 0.22 -6.18
CA ASP A 83 -13.97 0.48 -6.93
C ASP A 83 -15.05 -0.56 -6.53
N PRO A 84 -16.32 -0.13 -6.33
CA PRO A 84 -17.40 -1.06 -6.02
C PRO A 84 -17.69 -2.05 -7.15
N ASP A 85 -17.45 -1.70 -8.42
CA ASP A 85 -17.57 -2.65 -9.52
C ASP A 85 -16.27 -3.44 -9.68
N ILE A 86 -16.33 -4.75 -9.39
CA ILE A 86 -15.18 -5.65 -9.47
C ILE A 86 -14.53 -5.68 -10.86
N LEU A 87 -15.29 -5.47 -11.93
CA LEU A 87 -14.73 -5.48 -13.28
C LEU A 87 -13.93 -4.21 -13.56
N VAL A 88 -14.40 -3.06 -13.07
CA VAL A 88 -13.67 -1.80 -13.12
C VAL A 88 -12.41 -1.89 -12.27
N GLN A 89 -12.52 -2.45 -11.06
CA GLN A 89 -11.37 -2.66 -10.17
C GLN A 89 -10.31 -3.60 -10.80
N ALA A 90 -10.74 -4.69 -11.45
CA ALA A 90 -9.82 -5.61 -12.10
C ALA A 90 -9.11 -4.99 -13.32
N ASP A 91 -9.80 -4.13 -14.06
CA ASP A 91 -9.22 -3.34 -15.14
C ASP A 91 -8.19 -2.33 -14.61
N LEU A 92 -8.49 -1.61 -13.51
CA LEU A 92 -7.54 -0.73 -12.83
C LEU A 92 -6.28 -1.48 -12.41
N CYS A 93 -6.43 -2.64 -11.75
CA CYS A 93 -5.31 -3.50 -11.38
C CYS A 93 -4.48 -3.88 -12.61
N THR A 94 -5.13 -4.33 -13.69
CA THR A 94 -4.46 -4.78 -14.93
C THR A 94 -3.67 -3.66 -15.59
N ARG A 95 -4.22 -2.44 -15.64
CA ARG A 95 -3.59 -1.29 -16.32
C ARG A 95 -2.44 -0.67 -15.52
N HIS A 96 -2.55 -0.61 -14.19
CA HIS A 96 -1.69 0.27 -13.39
C HIS A 96 -0.68 -0.44 -12.47
N VAL A 97 -0.90 -1.72 -12.15
CA VAL A 97 -0.13 -2.42 -11.10
C VAL A 97 1.00 -3.31 -11.66
N ARG A 98 0.96 -3.62 -12.97
CA ARG A 98 2.00 -4.36 -13.71
C ARG A 98 2.38 -5.71 -13.08
N LYS A 99 3.45 -5.76 -12.27
CA LYS A 99 4.00 -7.00 -11.72
C LYS A 99 3.12 -7.62 -10.63
N HIS A 100 2.24 -6.84 -10.00
CA HIS A 100 1.33 -7.31 -8.94
C HIS A 100 -0.13 -7.48 -9.38
N ILE A 101 -0.40 -7.61 -10.70
CA ILE A 101 -1.77 -7.75 -11.22
C ILE A 101 -2.51 -8.90 -10.53
N ARG A 102 -1.87 -10.07 -10.37
CA ARG A 102 -2.50 -11.25 -9.76
C ARG A 102 -2.91 -11.04 -8.30
N ASP A 103 -2.10 -10.32 -7.54
CA ASP A 103 -2.35 -10.04 -6.13
C ASP A 103 -3.45 -8.97 -6.00
N CYS A 104 -3.37 -7.90 -6.79
CA CYS A 104 -4.37 -6.83 -6.82
C CYS A 104 -5.77 -7.35 -7.18
N VAL A 105 -5.86 -8.12 -8.27
CA VAL A 105 -7.11 -8.76 -8.68
C VAL A 105 -7.55 -9.80 -7.64
N GLY A 106 -6.61 -10.54 -7.05
CA GLY A 106 -6.90 -11.49 -5.98
C GLY A 106 -7.59 -10.84 -4.77
N HIS A 107 -7.06 -9.72 -4.28
CA HIS A 107 -7.66 -8.96 -3.18
C HIS A 107 -9.02 -8.37 -3.58
N ALA A 108 -9.13 -7.83 -4.80
CA ALA A 108 -10.38 -7.28 -5.32
C ALA A 108 -11.48 -8.35 -5.37
N VAL A 109 -11.21 -9.51 -5.96
CA VAL A 109 -12.18 -10.60 -6.08
C VAL A 109 -12.53 -11.17 -4.70
N GLN A 110 -11.56 -11.28 -3.79
CA GLN A 110 -11.84 -11.70 -2.41
C GLN A 110 -12.80 -10.74 -1.71
N ARG A 111 -12.60 -9.42 -1.85
CA ARG A 111 -13.53 -8.43 -1.28
C ARG A 111 -14.90 -8.48 -1.93
N TRP A 112 -14.98 -8.62 -3.24
CA TRP A 112 -16.24 -8.79 -3.96
C TRP A 112 -16.98 -10.05 -3.48
N TRP A 113 -16.28 -11.17 -3.34
CA TRP A 113 -16.84 -12.41 -2.79
C TRP A 113 -17.43 -12.24 -1.39
N MET A 114 -16.73 -11.49 -0.51
CA MET A 114 -17.20 -11.17 0.84
C MET A 114 -18.44 -10.26 0.87
N GLN A 115 -18.81 -9.62 -0.25
CA GLN A 115 -20.04 -8.82 -0.36
C GLN A 115 -21.28 -9.67 -0.68
N GLU A 116 -21.11 -10.99 -0.85
CA GLU A 116 -22.21 -11.93 -1.10
C GLU A 116 -22.98 -11.61 -2.39
N PRO A 117 -22.29 -11.54 -3.56
CA PRO A 117 -22.94 -11.23 -4.83
C PRO A 117 -24.01 -12.28 -5.16
N ASP A 118 -25.09 -11.83 -5.79
CA ASP A 118 -26.18 -12.69 -6.24
C ASP A 118 -25.85 -13.41 -7.56
N GLU A 119 -26.79 -14.22 -8.04
CA GLU A 119 -26.63 -14.98 -9.28
C GLU A 119 -26.47 -14.09 -10.52
N GLU A 120 -27.18 -12.95 -10.58
CA GLU A 120 -27.08 -12.03 -11.71
C GLU A 120 -25.69 -11.38 -11.79
N GLU A 121 -25.16 -10.96 -10.64
CA GLU A 121 -23.83 -10.40 -10.53
C GLU A 121 -22.74 -11.44 -10.85
N ILE A 122 -22.89 -12.68 -10.37
CA ILE A 122 -21.98 -13.78 -10.73
C ILE A 122 -21.97 -14.02 -12.25
N ALA A 123 -23.14 -14.05 -12.88
CA ALA A 123 -23.27 -14.25 -14.32
C ALA A 123 -22.64 -13.07 -15.10
N ARG A 124 -22.86 -11.83 -14.65
CA ARG A 124 -22.25 -10.63 -15.23
C ARG A 124 -20.72 -10.71 -15.21
N VAL A 125 -20.15 -11.10 -14.07
CA VAL A 125 -18.70 -11.21 -13.89
C VAL A 125 -18.12 -12.36 -14.71
N LEU A 126 -18.77 -13.54 -14.73
CA LEU A 126 -18.34 -14.71 -15.52
C LEU A 126 -18.38 -14.47 -17.02
N ALA A 127 -19.26 -13.59 -17.51
CA ALA A 127 -19.37 -13.29 -18.94
C ALA A 127 -18.18 -12.50 -19.49
N GLN A 128 -17.34 -11.91 -18.63
CA GLN A 128 -16.27 -11.02 -19.05
C GLN A 128 -14.91 -11.73 -19.10
N PRO A 129 -14.14 -11.54 -20.20
CA PRO A 129 -12.77 -12.03 -20.25
C PRO A 129 -11.91 -11.26 -19.23
N THR A 130 -10.97 -11.95 -18.60
CA THR A 130 -10.08 -11.37 -17.60
C THR A 130 -8.65 -11.86 -17.78
N SER A 131 -7.69 -11.01 -17.42
CA SER A 131 -6.25 -11.34 -17.43
C SER A 131 -5.87 -12.29 -16.29
N VAL A 132 -6.72 -12.45 -15.27
CA VAL A 132 -6.48 -13.31 -14.09
C VAL A 132 -7.65 -14.28 -13.84
N PRO A 133 -7.96 -15.16 -14.81
CA PRO A 133 -9.15 -16.00 -14.78
C PRO A 133 -9.18 -17.00 -13.63
N ASP A 134 -8.02 -17.41 -13.11
CA ASP A 134 -7.95 -18.33 -11.97
C ASP A 134 -8.50 -17.73 -10.67
N LYS A 135 -8.32 -16.42 -10.45
CA LYS A 135 -8.79 -15.75 -9.22
C LYS A 135 -10.31 -15.64 -9.20
N PHE A 136 -10.90 -15.20 -10.31
CA PHE A 136 -12.35 -15.16 -10.49
C PHE A 136 -12.96 -16.56 -10.37
N ALA A 137 -12.43 -17.53 -11.12
CA ALA A 137 -12.93 -18.89 -11.13
C ALA A 137 -12.88 -19.58 -9.75
N TYR A 138 -11.89 -19.26 -8.91
CA TYR A 138 -11.78 -19.82 -7.56
C TYR A 138 -12.91 -19.32 -6.65
N TYR A 139 -13.08 -18.01 -6.53
CA TYR A 139 -14.09 -17.42 -5.64
C TYR A 139 -15.52 -17.60 -6.14
N ILE A 140 -15.74 -17.61 -7.45
CA ILE A 140 -17.05 -17.95 -8.03
C ILE A 140 -17.42 -19.41 -7.77
N ALA A 141 -16.45 -20.33 -7.90
CA ALA A 141 -16.69 -21.71 -7.53
C ALA A 141 -17.01 -21.89 -6.04
N ALA A 142 -16.43 -21.05 -5.16
CA ALA A 142 -16.78 -21.02 -3.75
C ALA A 142 -18.24 -20.56 -3.53
N LEU A 143 -18.69 -19.49 -4.19
CA LEU A 143 -20.10 -19.05 -4.15
C LEU A 143 -21.07 -20.18 -4.55
N ILE A 144 -20.75 -20.89 -5.62
CA ILE A 144 -21.61 -21.93 -6.16
C ILE A 144 -21.61 -23.17 -5.26
N GLN A 145 -20.43 -23.68 -4.90
CA GLN A 145 -20.33 -24.97 -4.22
C GLN A 145 -20.47 -24.88 -2.70
N CYS A 146 -19.97 -23.80 -2.10
CA CYS A 146 -19.96 -23.63 -0.65
C CYS A 146 -21.22 -22.89 -0.19
N ASP A 147 -21.67 -21.89 -0.96
CA ASP A 147 -22.80 -21.02 -0.57
C ASP A 147 -24.10 -21.36 -1.33
N GLY A 148 -24.02 -22.16 -2.40
CA GLY A 148 -25.18 -22.57 -3.20
C GLY A 148 -25.74 -21.48 -4.12
N VAL A 149 -24.94 -20.47 -4.47
CA VAL A 149 -25.38 -19.30 -5.25
C VAL A 149 -24.80 -19.33 -6.66
N GLY A 150 -25.70 -19.29 -7.66
CA GLY A 150 -25.36 -19.15 -9.08
C GLY A 150 -24.87 -20.43 -9.77
N SER A 151 -24.24 -20.26 -10.92
CA SER A 151 -23.72 -21.37 -11.74
C SER A 151 -22.46 -20.98 -12.54
N CYS A 152 -21.64 -21.97 -12.91
CA CYS A 152 -20.48 -21.74 -13.77
C CYS A 152 -20.94 -21.63 -15.23
N SER A 153 -21.49 -20.47 -15.61
CA SER A 153 -21.92 -20.17 -16.98
C SER A 153 -21.41 -18.81 -17.42
N GLY A 154 -20.60 -18.76 -18.48
CA GLY A 154 -20.01 -17.52 -18.99
C GLY A 154 -18.87 -17.78 -19.97
N GLU A 155 -17.79 -17.01 -19.87
CA GLU A 155 -16.62 -17.14 -20.72
C GLU A 155 -16.06 -18.59 -20.62
N PRO A 156 -15.81 -19.29 -21.75
CA PRO A 156 -15.48 -20.72 -21.75
C PRO A 156 -14.25 -21.11 -20.91
N TYR A 157 -13.20 -20.29 -20.88
CA TYR A 157 -11.98 -20.60 -20.13
C TYR A 157 -12.20 -20.44 -18.62
N VAL A 158 -12.79 -19.34 -18.18
CA VAL A 158 -13.15 -19.11 -16.76
C VAL A 158 -14.14 -20.16 -16.29
N THR A 159 -15.15 -20.50 -17.10
CA THR A 159 -16.14 -21.55 -16.81
C THR A 159 -15.47 -22.90 -16.54
N ARG A 160 -14.49 -23.29 -17.36
CA ARG A 160 -13.75 -24.55 -17.17
C ARG A 160 -12.99 -24.57 -15.84
N LEU A 161 -12.35 -23.46 -15.48
CA LEU A 161 -11.64 -23.32 -14.20
C LEU A 161 -12.63 -23.34 -13.02
N CYS A 162 -13.78 -22.67 -13.16
CA CYS A 162 -14.85 -22.65 -12.16
C CYS A 162 -15.34 -24.07 -11.88
N LEU A 163 -15.70 -24.83 -12.92
CA LEU A 163 -16.14 -26.23 -12.80
C LEU A 163 -15.08 -27.14 -12.17
N LYS A 164 -13.79 -26.90 -12.45
CA LYS A 164 -12.69 -27.62 -11.81
C LYS A 164 -12.64 -27.35 -10.30
N ASN A 165 -12.76 -26.09 -9.89
CA ASN A 165 -12.77 -25.71 -8.47
C ASN A 165 -14.04 -26.20 -7.74
N VAL A 166 -15.22 -26.14 -8.38
CA VAL A 166 -16.48 -26.71 -7.83
C VAL A 166 -16.30 -28.20 -7.52
N LYS A 167 -15.71 -28.97 -8.44
CA LYS A 167 -15.41 -30.39 -8.20
C LYS A 167 -14.43 -30.59 -7.04
N ALA A 168 -13.46 -29.70 -6.87
CA ALA A 168 -12.50 -29.76 -5.77
C ALA A 168 -13.18 -29.49 -4.42
N PHE A 169 -13.97 -28.42 -4.30
CA PHE A 169 -14.74 -28.10 -3.09
C PHE A 169 -15.78 -29.18 -2.76
N LYS A 170 -16.41 -29.78 -3.77
CA LYS A 170 -17.33 -30.92 -3.56
C LYS A 170 -16.63 -32.14 -2.98
N LYS A 171 -15.38 -32.39 -3.40
CA LYS A 171 -14.56 -33.50 -2.90
C LYS A 171 -14.06 -33.25 -1.48
N ASP A 172 -13.71 -32.00 -1.16
CA ASP A 172 -13.26 -31.57 0.16
C ASP A 172 -14.02 -30.32 0.62
N PRO A 173 -15.20 -30.48 1.24
CA PRO A 173 -15.99 -29.35 1.71
C PRO A 173 -15.30 -28.48 2.77
N GLN A 174 -14.30 -29.01 3.48
CA GLN A 174 -13.53 -28.24 4.47
C GLN A 174 -12.55 -27.26 3.80
N SER A 175 -12.27 -27.43 2.51
CA SER A 175 -11.44 -26.52 1.73
C SER A 175 -12.18 -25.26 1.24
N CYS A 176 -13.49 -25.17 1.47
CA CYS A 176 -14.27 -23.96 1.22
C CYS A 176 -13.68 -22.77 2.00
N PRO A 177 -13.39 -21.63 1.33
CA PRO A 177 -12.84 -20.47 2.01
C PRO A 177 -13.83 -19.96 3.06
N LYS A 178 -13.34 -19.71 4.28
CA LYS A 178 -14.18 -19.17 5.36
C LYS A 178 -14.46 -17.70 5.10
N ARG A 179 -15.74 -17.31 5.10
CA ARG A 179 -16.10 -15.90 5.26
C ARG A 179 -15.88 -15.54 6.71
N GLU A 180 -15.14 -14.47 6.98
CA GLU A 180 -15.17 -13.89 8.31
C GLU A 180 -16.61 -13.50 8.61
N GLU A 181 -17.21 -14.12 9.64
CA GLU A 181 -18.49 -13.65 10.16
C GLU A 181 -18.32 -12.15 10.44
N LYS A 182 -19.18 -11.31 9.86
CA LYS A 182 -19.20 -9.87 10.12
C LYS A 182 -19.35 -9.65 11.63
N LYS A 183 -18.25 -9.56 12.37
CA LYS A 183 -18.20 -9.14 13.77
C LYS A 183 -18.43 -7.64 13.87
N LEU A 184 -19.41 -7.11 13.16
CA LEU A 184 -19.65 -5.68 13.04
C LEU A 184 -21.13 -5.44 13.27
N HIS A 185 -21.48 -5.32 14.55
CA HIS A 185 -22.47 -4.34 15.05
C HIS A 185 -22.49 -4.25 16.59
N ASN A 186 -21.74 -5.10 17.33
CA ASN A 186 -21.78 -5.10 18.80
C ASN A 186 -20.41 -5.03 19.52
N MET A 187 -19.33 -4.59 18.86
CA MET A 187 -18.09 -4.29 19.59
C MET A 187 -18.29 -2.96 20.32
N LYS A 188 -18.45 -3.01 21.64
CA LYS A 188 -18.47 -1.82 22.48
C LYS A 188 -17.06 -1.21 22.44
N PRO A 189 -16.91 0.11 22.64
CA PRO A 189 -15.59 0.74 22.78
C PRO A 189 -14.68 0.07 23.83
N SER A 190 -15.26 -0.60 24.83
CA SER A 190 -14.55 -1.40 25.83
C SER A 190 -13.79 -2.61 25.24
N ASP A 191 -14.25 -3.14 24.12
CA ASP A 191 -13.72 -4.37 23.50
C ASP A 191 -12.52 -4.08 22.58
N MET A 192 -12.19 -2.80 22.38
CA MET A 192 -11.00 -2.34 21.66
C MET A 192 -9.79 -2.11 22.58
N ILE A 193 -9.92 -2.36 23.88
CA ILE A 193 -8.78 -2.36 24.81
C ILE A 193 -8.10 -3.73 24.67
N PRO A 194 -6.84 -3.80 24.19
CA PRO A 194 -6.09 -5.05 24.17
C PRO A 194 -6.13 -5.70 25.56
N GLU A 195 -6.47 -6.97 25.62
CA GLU A 195 -6.58 -7.73 26.89
C GLU A 195 -5.28 -7.64 27.72
N SER A 196 -4.15 -7.41 27.04
CA SER A 196 -2.83 -7.15 27.65
C SER A 196 -2.73 -5.89 28.50
N LEU A 197 -3.68 -4.96 28.42
CA LEU A 197 -3.71 -3.71 29.20
C LEU A 197 -4.73 -3.74 30.36
N SER A 198 -5.61 -4.73 30.43
CA SER A 198 -6.71 -4.77 31.39
C SER A 198 -6.29 -5.15 32.83
N GLY A 199 -5.03 -5.53 33.05
CA GLY A 199 -4.54 -5.98 34.37
C GLY A 199 -3.31 -5.24 34.92
N GLN A 200 -2.66 -4.36 34.15
CA GLN A 200 -1.46 -3.65 34.63
C GLN A 200 -1.83 -2.27 35.17
N LYS A 201 -1.84 -2.15 36.51
CA LYS A 201 -1.75 -0.85 37.18
C LYS A 201 -0.48 -0.14 36.70
N PHE A 202 -0.64 0.77 35.75
CA PHE A 202 0.41 1.73 35.40
C PHE A 202 0.62 2.63 36.62
N THR A 203 1.59 2.31 37.45
CA THR A 203 2.23 3.32 38.30
C THR A 203 3.18 4.10 37.39
N PRO A 204 2.93 5.39 37.09
CA PRO A 204 3.84 6.18 36.28
C PRO A 204 5.21 6.21 36.97
N LYS A 205 6.21 5.60 36.34
CA LYS A 205 7.59 5.65 36.82
C LYS A 205 8.04 7.10 36.67
N PRO A 206 8.50 7.78 37.74
CA PRO A 206 8.96 9.16 37.63
C PRO A 206 10.08 9.23 36.58
N PRO A 207 10.10 10.29 35.76
CA PRO A 207 11.09 10.43 34.71
C PRO A 207 12.50 10.35 35.31
N PRO A 208 13.43 9.64 34.66
CA PRO A 208 14.81 9.56 35.14
C PRO A 208 15.39 10.98 35.19
N LYS A 209 15.93 11.35 36.35
CA LYS A 209 16.62 12.63 36.53
C LYS A 209 17.69 12.78 35.43
N PRO A 210 17.80 13.95 34.78
CA PRO A 210 18.83 14.17 33.79
C PRO A 210 20.20 13.92 34.42
N LYS A 211 20.97 12.99 33.86
CA LYS A 211 22.40 12.88 34.19
C LYS A 211 23.07 14.13 33.63
N VAL A 212 23.53 14.98 34.54
CA VAL A 212 24.41 16.12 34.22
C VAL A 212 25.65 15.54 33.53
N GLN A 213 25.71 15.67 32.20
CA GLN A 213 26.91 15.33 31.44
C GLN A 213 27.98 16.37 31.78
N GLY A 214 29.10 15.88 32.30
CA GLY A 214 30.26 16.69 32.65
C GLY A 214 30.73 17.53 31.46
N VAL A 215 31.00 18.79 31.75
CA VAL A 215 31.64 19.75 30.85
C VAL A 215 32.93 19.15 30.27
N PRO A 216 33.13 19.14 28.95
CA PRO A 216 34.39 18.70 28.35
C PRO A 216 35.51 19.67 28.74
N HIS A 217 36.57 19.16 29.35
CA HIS A 217 37.81 19.89 29.58
C HIS A 217 38.44 20.27 28.23
N PHE A 218 38.41 21.56 27.90
CA PHE A 218 39.18 22.14 26.80
C PHE A 218 40.69 21.93 27.05
N ARG A 219 41.30 20.94 26.39
CA ARG A 219 42.75 20.87 26.24
C ARG A 219 43.17 21.86 25.15
N LYS A 220 43.83 22.95 25.55
CA LYS A 220 44.59 23.84 24.67
C LYS A 220 45.64 23.02 23.91
N ASN A 221 45.43 22.79 22.62
CA ASN A 221 46.47 22.27 21.74
C ASN A 221 47.33 23.45 21.29
N LYS A 222 48.60 23.45 21.69
CA LYS A 222 49.62 24.42 21.28
C LYS A 222 49.97 24.18 19.81
N ASN A 223 49.74 25.20 18.99
CA ASN A 223 50.30 25.35 17.65
C ASN A 223 51.82 25.18 17.69
N ASN A 224 52.34 24.23 16.91
CA ASN A 224 53.70 24.27 16.37
C ASN A 224 53.58 24.26 14.84
N GLY A 225 54.16 25.28 14.23
CA GLY A 225 54.08 25.53 12.80
C GLY A 225 54.85 24.51 11.96
N ASN A 226 54.45 24.44 10.68
CA ASN A 226 55.38 24.31 9.58
C ASN A 226 54.68 24.74 8.29
N SER A 227 55.18 25.81 7.69
CA SER A 227 54.90 26.20 6.31
C SER A 227 55.59 25.23 5.34
N PRO A 228 54.97 24.89 4.20
CA PRO A 228 55.72 24.49 3.01
C PRO A 228 55.75 25.61 1.96
N GLN A 229 56.94 25.76 1.41
CA GLN A 229 57.35 26.70 0.38
C GLN A 229 56.68 26.44 -0.98
N HIS A 230 56.53 27.54 -1.71
CA HIS A 230 56.30 27.60 -3.16
C HIS A 230 57.35 26.80 -3.96
N SER A 231 56.87 26.13 -5.01
CA SER A 231 57.66 25.83 -6.22
C SER A 231 56.92 26.40 -7.43
N PRO A 232 57.61 27.04 -8.39
CA PRO A 232 57.02 27.48 -9.65
C PRO A 232 57.08 26.37 -10.70
N ALA A 233 56.20 26.46 -11.70
CA ALA A 233 56.21 25.60 -12.89
C ALA A 233 56.08 26.49 -14.15
N PRO A 234 56.53 25.97 -15.31
CA PRO A 234 57.11 26.72 -16.43
C PRO A 234 56.12 27.44 -17.35
#